data_AF-A0AA35MIG6-F1
#
_entry.id   AF-A0AA35MIG6-F1
#
_cell.length_a   1.000
_cell.length_b   1.000
_cell.length_c   1.000
_cell.angle_alpha   90.00
_cell.angle_beta   90.00
_cell.angle_gamma   90.00
#
_symmetry.space_group_name_H-M   'P 1'
#
loop_
_entity.id
_entity.type
_entity.pdbx_description
1 polymer ?
#
loop_
_entity_poly.entity_id
_entity_poly.type
_entity_poly.pdbx_seq_one_letter_code
_entity_poly.pdbx_strand_id
1 'polypeptide(L)'
;MNSAILDAATLQPIQIPDRAMWLQLLLFSPLLYIAWNLISLWRNIAKCRSMGVPVVWIPIDHRNFFWMLVQGYVWDFIDSYNRPWSSIPTYIRFTRPGWQFYDKGDTHVKLGPVWALVTPANTFINVSDPKAIEAMVNQRKDSVSEAEQRKHLEIN
;
A
#
# COMPACT_ATOMS: atom_id res chain seq x y z
N MET A 1 11.75 20.28 53.92
CA MET A 1 10.42 20.25 53.28
C MET A 1 10.19 21.46 52.36
N ASN A 2 11.22 21.96 51.64
CA ASN A 2 11.16 23.22 50.87
C ASN A 2 11.84 23.15 49.48
N SER A 3 12.17 21.98 48.94
CA SER A 3 12.77 21.88 47.60
C SER A 3 11.79 21.44 46.50
N ALA A 4 10.70 20.74 46.85
CA ALA A 4 9.72 20.24 45.87
C ALA A 4 8.66 21.27 45.44
N ILE A 5 8.49 22.37 46.19
CA ILE A 5 7.50 23.42 45.89
C ILE A 5 8.06 24.46 44.90
N LEU A 6 9.39 24.58 44.81
CA LEU A 6 10.05 25.53 43.89
C LEU A 6 10.12 25.04 42.43
N ASP A 7 9.92 23.75 42.17
CA ASP A 7 9.87 23.20 40.79
C ASP A 7 8.53 23.43 40.08
N ALA A 8 7.47 23.81 40.80
CA ALA A 8 6.19 24.13 40.17
C ALA A 8 6.20 25.50 39.47
N ALA A 9 7.15 26.38 39.82
CA ALA A 9 7.26 27.74 39.29
C ALA A 9 8.10 27.83 37.99
N THR A 10 8.77 26.74 37.59
CA THR A 10 9.56 26.64 36.35
C THR A 10 8.79 26.00 35.19
N LEU A 11 7.51 25.63 35.41
CA LEU A 11 6.63 25.20 34.34
C LEU A 11 6.30 26.40 33.44
N GLN A 12 7.09 26.56 32.37
CA GLN A 12 6.77 27.45 31.26
C GLN A 12 5.34 27.15 30.80
N PRO A 13 4.44 28.15 30.71
CA PRO A 13 3.09 27.89 30.21
C PRO A 13 3.21 27.31 28.79
N ILE A 14 2.56 26.17 28.56
CA ILE A 14 2.48 25.57 27.22
C ILE A 14 1.87 26.62 26.29
N GLN A 15 2.70 27.15 25.40
CA GLN A 15 2.31 28.19 24.48
C GLN A 15 1.39 27.57 23.43
N ILE A 16 0.09 27.79 23.57
CA ILE A 16 -0.93 27.25 22.67
C ILE A 16 -0.69 27.89 21.29
N PRO A 17 -0.57 27.10 20.21
CA PRO A 17 -0.35 27.64 18.88
C PRO A 17 -1.46 28.60 18.45
N ASP A 18 -1.07 29.71 17.82
CA ASP A 18 -2.00 30.63 17.20
C ASP A 18 -2.82 29.93 16.11
N ARG A 19 -4.06 30.39 15.89
CA ARG A 19 -4.99 29.88 14.85
C ARG A 19 -4.35 29.77 13.45
N ALA A 20 -3.41 30.67 13.12
CA ALA A 20 -2.68 30.65 11.85
C ALA A 20 -1.74 29.45 11.72
N MET A 21 -1.14 29.01 12.83
CA MET A 21 -0.22 27.87 12.87
C MET A 21 -0.98 26.55 12.66
N TRP A 22 -2.19 26.43 13.22
CA TRP A 22 -3.07 25.28 12.97
C TRP A 22 -3.48 25.17 11.50
N LEU A 23 -3.83 26.30 10.87
CA LEU A 23 -4.17 26.33 9.45
C LEU A 23 -2.99 25.93 8.58
N GLN A 24 -1.79 26.44 8.87
CA GLN A 24 -0.57 26.03 8.18
C GLN A 24 -0.31 24.54 8.32
N LEU A 25 -0.39 23.98 9.53
CA LEU A 25 -0.21 22.55 9.78
C LEU A 25 -1.21 21.70 8.97
N LEU A 26 -2.46 22.14 8.92
CA LEU A 26 -3.52 21.46 8.16
C LEU A 26 -3.25 21.50 6.65
N LEU A 27 -2.69 22.60 6.13
CA LEU A 27 -2.27 22.75 4.73
C LEU A 27 -1.02 21.94 4.39
N PHE A 28 -0.04 21.85 5.28
CA PHE A 28 1.21 21.09 5.05
C PHE A 28 1.03 19.58 5.19
N SER A 29 0.10 19.13 6.04
CA SER A 29 -0.19 17.71 6.25
C SER A 29 -0.42 16.90 4.96
N PRO A 30 -1.30 17.30 4.02
CA PRO A 30 -1.49 16.56 2.77
C PRO A 30 -0.24 16.58 1.88
N LEU A 31 0.53 17.67 1.86
CA LEU A 31 1.77 17.74 1.09
C LEU A 31 2.82 16.76 1.62
N LEU A 32 2.97 16.71 2.94
CA LEU A 32 3.88 15.77 3.60
C LEU A 32 3.43 14.32 3.38
N TYR A 33 2.12 14.07 3.43
CA TYR A 33 1.55 12.77 3.12
C TYR A 33 1.84 12.34 1.67
N ILE A 34 1.63 13.22 0.70
CA ILE A 34 1.93 12.94 -0.72
C ILE A 34 3.43 12.68 -0.92
N ALA A 35 4.29 13.51 -0.32
CA ALA A 35 5.74 13.33 -0.38
C ALA A 35 6.16 11.97 0.21
N TRP A 36 5.60 11.60 1.37
CA TRP A 36 5.86 10.31 2.00
C TRP A 36 5.43 9.12 1.14
N ASN A 37 4.25 9.20 0.51
CA ASN A 37 3.78 8.17 -0.41
C ASN A 37 4.69 8.04 -1.62
N LEU A 38 5.13 9.17 -2.19
CA LEU A 38 6.03 9.15 -3.34
C LEU A 38 7.37 8.50 -2.98
N ILE A 39 7.97 8.89 -1.85
CA ILE A 39 9.23 8.28 -1.36
C ILE A 39 9.05 6.78 -1.13
N SER A 40 7.95 6.37 -0.49
CA SER A 40 7.66 4.95 -0.22
C SER A 40 7.50 4.16 -1.51
N LEU A 41 6.79 4.73 -2.49
CA LEU A 41 6.63 4.12 -3.82
C LEU A 41 7.98 3.94 -4.52
N TRP A 42 8.82 4.96 -4.51
CA TRP A 42 10.17 4.89 -5.11
C TRP A 42 11.03 3.79 -4.46
N ARG A 43 11.00 3.68 -3.13
CA ARG A 43 11.72 2.62 -2.41
C ARG A 43 11.20 1.23 -2.76
N ASN A 44 9.89 1.06 -2.85
CA ASN A 44 9.28 -0.22 -3.22
C ASN A 44 9.61 -0.60 -4.67
N ILE A 45 9.58 0.36 -5.60
CA ILE A 45 9.98 0.15 -6.99
C ILE A 45 11.45 -0.29 -7.08
N ALA A 46 12.34 0.39 -6.35
CA ALA A 46 13.76 0.05 -6.33
C ALA A 46 13.98 -1.39 -5.83
N LYS A 47 13.29 -1.77 -4.75
CA LYS A 47 13.33 -3.13 -4.20
C LYS A 47 12.82 -4.19 -5.20
N CYS A 48 11.79 -3.87 -5.98
CA CYS A 48 11.28 -4.80 -6.98
C CYS A 48 12.21 -4.94 -8.18
N ARG A 49 12.79 -3.83 -8.63
CA ARG A 49 13.79 -3.84 -9.71
C ARG A 49 15.03 -4.64 -9.33
N SER A 50 15.47 -4.60 -8.06
CA SER A 50 16.60 -5.43 -7.62
C SER A 50 16.31 -6.93 -7.62
N MET A 51 15.03 -7.34 -7.66
CA MET A 51 14.66 -8.75 -7.82
C MET A 51 14.68 -9.23 -9.28
N GLY A 52 14.96 -8.35 -10.25
CA GLY A 52 15.00 -8.70 -11.67
C GLY A 52 13.63 -8.97 -12.29
N VAL A 53 12.54 -8.60 -11.61
CA VAL A 53 11.17 -8.78 -12.12
C VAL A 53 10.66 -7.50 -12.78
N PRO A 54 9.82 -7.60 -13.84
CA PRO A 54 9.10 -6.48 -14.41
C PRO A 54 8.24 -5.79 -13.34
N VAL A 55 8.29 -4.45 -13.33
CA VAL A 55 7.59 -3.64 -12.32
C VAL A 55 6.51 -2.80 -12.96
N VAL A 56 5.29 -3.01 -12.51
CA VAL A 56 4.16 -2.12 -12.72
C VAL A 56 3.91 -1.36 -11.43
N TRP A 57 3.70 -0.05 -11.51
CA TRP A 57 3.42 0.77 -10.34
C TRP A 57 2.06 1.46 -10.46
N ILE A 58 1.41 1.64 -9.31
CA ILE A 58 0.21 2.45 -9.16
C ILE A 58 0.44 3.47 -8.05
N PRO A 59 0.05 4.75 -8.24
CA PRO A 59 0.29 5.80 -7.26
C PRO A 59 -0.67 5.72 -6.07
N ILE A 60 -1.82 5.07 -6.24
CA ILE A 60 -2.88 4.95 -5.24
C ILE A 60 -3.05 3.47 -4.92
N ASP A 61 -2.92 3.11 -3.64
CA ASP A 61 -3.21 1.75 -3.19
C ASP A 61 -4.72 1.50 -3.22
N HIS A 62 -5.15 0.32 -3.67
CA HIS A 62 -6.56 -0.06 -3.70
C HIS A 62 -7.21 -0.08 -2.30
N ARG A 63 -6.42 -0.17 -1.22
CA ARG A 63 -6.88 -0.11 0.17
C ARG A 63 -6.79 1.29 0.77
N ASN A 64 -6.40 2.30 0.00
CA ASN A 64 -6.45 3.68 0.46
C ASN A 64 -7.90 4.05 0.77
N PHE A 65 -8.16 4.59 1.97
CA PHE A 65 -9.51 4.90 2.42
C PHE A 65 -10.25 5.86 1.46
N PHE A 66 -9.58 6.92 1.00
CA PHE A 66 -10.18 7.86 0.05
C PHE A 66 -10.48 7.22 -1.29
N TRP A 67 -9.57 6.37 -1.77
CA TRP A 67 -9.81 5.60 -2.99
C TRP A 67 -10.99 4.66 -2.83
N MET A 68 -11.11 3.98 -1.69
CA MET A 68 -12.20 3.05 -1.42
C MET A 68 -13.58 3.70 -1.48
N LEU A 69 -13.69 4.97 -1.07
CA LEU A 69 -14.92 5.75 -1.15
C LEU A 69 -15.24 6.22 -2.57
N VAL A 70 -14.21 6.57 -3.35
CA VAL A 70 -14.38 7.23 -4.66
C VAL A 70 -14.36 6.24 -5.83
N GLN A 71 -13.75 5.07 -5.65
CA GLN A 71 -13.50 4.11 -6.73
C GLN A 71 -14.77 3.65 -7.45
N GLY A 72 -15.90 3.47 -6.73
CA GLY A 72 -17.16 3.05 -7.33
C GLY A 72 -17.61 4.03 -8.41
N TYR A 73 -17.70 5.32 -8.06
CA TYR A 73 -18.06 6.38 -9.00
C TYR A 73 -17.08 6.52 -10.17
N VAL A 74 -15.78 6.34 -9.91
CA VAL A 74 -14.76 6.40 -10.96
C VAL A 74 -14.93 5.25 -11.95
N TRP A 75 -15.16 4.03 -11.48
CA TRP A 75 -15.36 2.87 -12.34
C TRP A 75 -16.71 2.89 -13.05
N ASP A 76 -17.78 3.33 -12.39
CA ASP A 76 -19.08 3.54 -13.04
C ASP A 76 -18.96 4.54 -14.19
N PHE A 77 -18.23 5.65 -13.96
CA PHE A 77 -17.96 6.63 -14.99
C PHE A 77 -17.11 6.05 -16.12
N ILE A 78 -16.02 5.34 -15.83
CA ILE A 78 -15.16 4.72 -16.86
C ILE A 78 -15.92 3.67 -17.67
N ASP A 79 -16.69 2.81 -17.01
CA ASP A 79 -17.45 1.74 -17.64
C ASP A 79 -18.58 2.30 -18.52
N SER A 80 -19.12 3.49 -18.19
CA SER A 80 -20.12 4.17 -19.02
C SER A 80 -19.62 4.50 -20.43
N TYR A 81 -18.29 4.67 -20.62
CA TYR A 81 -17.69 4.90 -21.94
C TYR A 81 -17.44 3.60 -22.73
N ASN A 82 -17.74 2.43 -22.17
CA ASN A 82 -17.57 1.10 -22.79
C ASN A 82 -16.22 0.90 -23.50
N ARG A 83 -15.14 1.43 -22.91
CA ARG A 83 -13.79 1.31 -23.48
C ARG A 83 -13.20 -0.07 -23.18
N PRO A 84 -12.43 -0.66 -24.10
CA PRO A 84 -11.77 -1.93 -23.83
C PRO A 84 -10.74 -1.77 -22.71
N TRP A 85 -10.55 -2.82 -21.92
CA TRP A 85 -9.63 -2.87 -20.78
C TRP A 85 -8.20 -2.43 -21.12
N SER A 86 -7.74 -2.73 -22.33
CA SER A 86 -6.42 -2.36 -22.85
C SER A 86 -6.25 -0.86 -23.10
N SER A 87 -7.33 -0.11 -23.27
CA SER A 87 -7.30 1.35 -23.43
C SER A 87 -7.23 2.10 -22.11
N ILE A 88 -7.46 1.43 -20.98
CA ILE A 88 -7.36 2.04 -19.66
C ILE A 88 -5.88 2.12 -19.28
N PRO A 89 -5.38 3.28 -18.86
CA PRO A 89 -3.99 3.41 -18.48
C PRO A 89 -3.60 2.44 -17.37
N THR A 90 -2.44 1.79 -17.51
CA THR A 90 -1.95 0.74 -16.61
C THR A 90 -1.98 1.14 -15.13
N TYR A 91 -1.64 2.40 -14.84
CA TYR A 91 -1.59 2.95 -13.49
C TYR A 91 -2.97 3.17 -12.82
N ILE A 92 -4.05 3.13 -13.60
CA ILE A 92 -5.44 3.17 -13.12
C ILE A 92 -6.06 1.77 -13.18
N ARG A 93 -5.78 1.04 -14.25
CA ARG A 93 -6.35 -0.29 -14.52
C ARG A 93 -6.21 -1.26 -13.34
N PHE A 94 -5.04 -1.28 -12.69
CA PHE A 94 -4.76 -2.15 -11.56
C PHE A 94 -5.29 -1.65 -10.20
N THR A 95 -5.88 -0.45 -10.15
CA THR A 95 -6.58 0.04 -8.94
C THR A 95 -8.02 -0.48 -8.87
N ARG A 96 -8.53 -1.12 -9.95
CA ARG A 96 -9.86 -1.73 -9.98
C ARG A 96 -9.93 -2.93 -9.05
N PRO A 97 -10.91 -3.01 -8.12
CA PRO A 97 -11.21 -4.24 -7.41
C PRO A 97 -11.50 -5.38 -8.39
N GLY A 98 -10.86 -6.53 -8.21
CA GLY A 98 -11.04 -7.67 -9.11
C GLY A 98 -10.45 -7.48 -10.51
N TRP A 99 -9.47 -6.58 -10.69
CA TRP A 99 -8.78 -6.37 -11.97
C TRP A 99 -8.30 -7.67 -12.64
N GLN A 100 -8.02 -8.72 -11.86
CA GLN A 100 -7.60 -10.03 -12.36
C GLN A 100 -8.62 -10.66 -13.33
N PHE A 101 -9.90 -10.45 -13.09
CA PHE A 101 -10.98 -10.98 -13.93
C PHE A 101 -11.08 -10.28 -15.29
N TYR A 102 -10.71 -9.00 -15.33
CA TYR A 102 -10.70 -8.20 -16.56
C TYR A 102 -9.42 -8.42 -17.36
N ASP A 103 -8.29 -8.57 -16.66
CA ASP A 103 -7.00 -8.78 -17.28
C ASP A 103 -6.85 -10.18 -17.91
N LYS A 104 -7.48 -11.21 -17.31
CA LYS A 104 -7.47 -12.59 -17.80
C LYS A 104 -6.06 -13.13 -18.14
N GLY A 105 -5.04 -12.64 -17.45
CA GLY A 105 -3.65 -13.01 -17.68
C GLY A 105 -2.95 -12.31 -18.85
N ASP A 106 -3.58 -11.34 -19.51
CA ASP A 106 -2.95 -10.53 -20.58
C ASP A 106 -1.64 -9.88 -20.10
N THR A 107 -1.58 -9.46 -18.82
CA THR A 107 -0.35 -8.93 -18.23
C THR A 107 0.75 -9.97 -18.12
N HIS A 108 0.42 -11.23 -17.81
CA HIS A 108 1.39 -12.32 -17.78
C HIS A 108 1.91 -12.68 -19.17
N VAL A 109 1.09 -12.51 -20.21
CA VAL A 109 1.55 -12.66 -21.60
C VAL A 109 2.56 -11.56 -21.97
N LYS A 110 2.33 -10.32 -21.51
CA LYS A 110 3.17 -9.15 -21.84
C LYS A 110 4.44 -9.04 -21.01
N LEU A 111 4.35 -9.26 -19.71
CA LEU A 111 5.45 -9.09 -18.76
C LEU A 111 6.15 -10.40 -18.42
N GLY A 112 5.52 -11.53 -18.73
CA GLY A 112 6.05 -12.85 -18.46
C GLY A 112 5.47 -13.49 -17.18
N PRO A 113 6.06 -14.63 -16.77
CA PRO A 113 5.46 -15.50 -15.75
C PRO A 113 5.46 -14.90 -14.34
N VAL A 114 6.35 -13.93 -14.07
CA VAL A 114 6.48 -13.27 -12.78
C VAL A 114 6.61 -11.77 -12.99
N TRP A 115 5.80 -10.98 -12.28
CA TRP A 115 5.88 -9.52 -12.30
C TRP A 115 5.38 -8.91 -10.98
N ALA A 116 5.81 -7.70 -10.67
CA ALA A 116 5.45 -7.00 -9.44
C ALA A 116 4.47 -5.85 -9.72
N LEU A 117 3.37 -5.80 -8.99
CA LEU A 117 2.50 -4.64 -8.85
C LEU A 117 2.88 -3.88 -7.57
N VAL A 118 3.36 -2.65 -7.73
CA VAL A 118 3.91 -1.85 -6.64
C VAL A 118 3.00 -0.67 -6.33
N THR A 119 2.71 -0.49 -5.05
CA THR A 119 1.97 0.65 -4.50
C THR A 119 2.84 1.36 -3.46
N PRO A 120 2.49 2.58 -3.02
CA PRO A 120 3.19 3.24 -1.92
C PRO A 120 3.16 2.40 -0.63
N ALA A 121 2.08 1.66 -0.41
CA ALA A 121 1.85 0.90 0.81
C ALA A 121 2.42 -0.52 0.75
N ASN A 122 2.26 -1.20 -0.39
CA ASN A 122 2.53 -2.63 -0.54
C ASN A 122 3.16 -2.97 -1.89
N THR A 123 3.75 -4.15 -1.95
CA THR A 123 4.20 -4.79 -3.19
C THR A 123 3.50 -6.13 -3.34
N PHE A 124 2.90 -6.38 -4.49
CA PHE A 124 2.23 -7.62 -4.83
C PHE A 124 3.02 -8.32 -5.94
N ILE A 125 3.51 -9.52 -5.68
CA ILE A 125 4.16 -10.35 -6.69
C ILE A 125 3.11 -11.26 -7.31
N ASN A 126 2.93 -11.13 -8.62
CA ASN A 126 2.02 -11.95 -9.40
C ASN A 126 2.84 -13.03 -10.10
N VAL A 127 2.45 -14.29 -9.90
CA VAL A 127 3.10 -15.48 -10.44
C VAL A 127 2.07 -16.31 -11.19
N SER A 128 2.40 -16.73 -12.42
CA SER A 128 1.56 -17.61 -13.23
C SER A 128 2.16 -19.00 -13.48
N ASP A 129 3.36 -19.28 -12.94
CA ASP A 129 3.97 -20.60 -13.05
C ASP A 129 3.33 -21.59 -12.07
N PRO A 130 2.69 -22.69 -12.53
CA PRO A 130 2.02 -23.64 -11.66
C PRO A 130 2.94 -24.25 -10.61
N LYS A 131 4.20 -24.54 -10.96
CA LYS A 131 5.17 -25.15 -10.03
C LYS A 131 5.55 -24.18 -8.92
N ALA A 132 5.84 -22.92 -9.26
CA ALA A 132 6.08 -21.88 -8.27
C ALA A 132 4.88 -21.64 -7.37
N ILE A 133 3.66 -21.64 -7.91
CA ILE A 133 2.43 -21.47 -7.12
C ILE A 133 2.27 -22.63 -6.12
N GLU A 134 2.43 -23.87 -6.57
CA GLU A 134 2.35 -25.05 -5.70
C GLU A 134 3.39 -24.98 -4.57
N ALA A 135 4.64 -24.64 -4.90
CA ALA A 135 5.69 -24.46 -3.91
C ALA A 135 5.36 -23.36 -2.88
N MET A 136 4.85 -22.20 -3.33
CA MET A 136 4.45 -21.10 -2.46
C MET A 136 3.28 -21.48 -1.54
N VAL A 137 2.29 -22.19 -2.05
CA VAL A 137 1.12 -22.64 -1.28
C VAL A 137 1.54 -23.67 -0.24
N ASN A 138 2.40 -24.62 -0.59
CA ASN A 138 2.89 -25.65 0.33
C ASN A 138 3.76 -25.03 1.42
N GLN A 139 4.72 -24.16 1.07
CA GLN A 139 5.55 -23.46 2.05
C GLN A 139 4.72 -22.62 3.03
N ARG A 140 3.65 -21.97 2.56
CA ARG A 140 2.75 -21.19 3.41
C ARG A 140 2.03 -22.07 4.43
N LYS A 141 1.57 -23.25 4.03
CA LYS A 141 0.92 -24.20 4.95
C LYS A 141 1.87 -24.63 6.06
N ASP A 142 3.13 -24.90 5.69
CA ASP A 142 4.16 -25.30 6.65
C ASP A 142 4.44 -24.18 7.67
N SER A 143 4.60 -22.94 7.19
CA SER A 143 4.85 -21.78 8.07
C SER A 143 3.68 -21.47 9.03
N VAL A 144 2.44 -21.64 8.58
CA VAL A 144 1.25 -21.43 9.43
C VAL A 144 1.14 -22.53 10.48
N SER A 145 1.36 -23.79 10.08
CA SER A 145 1.37 -24.92 11.01
C SER A 145 2.43 -24.75 12.09
N GLU A 146 3.64 -24.31 11.74
CA GLU A 146 4.71 -24.05 12.71
C GLU A 146 4.36 -22.92 13.69
N ALA A 147 3.71 -21.85 13.21
CA ALA A 147 3.29 -20.74 14.06
C ALA A 147 2.19 -21.15 15.05
N GLU A 148 1.28 -22.03 14.65
CA GLU A 148 0.25 -22.59 15.53
C GLU A 148 0.85 -23.53 16.60
N GLN A 149 1.78 -24.39 16.21
CA GLN A 149 2.49 -25.27 17.15
C GLN A 149 3.28 -24.49 18.20
N ARG A 150 3.95 -23.39 17.80
CA ARG A 150 4.67 -22.51 18.75
C ARG A 150 3.73 -21.89 19.79
N LYS A 151 2.54 -21.43 19.40
CA LYS A 151 1.56 -20.88 20.34
C LYS A 151 1.11 -21.89 21.39
N HIS A 152 0.96 -23.17 21.03
CA HIS A 152 0.59 -24.21 21.99
C HIS A 152 1.70 -24.53 23.01
N LEU A 153 2.96 -24.32 22.63
CA LEU A 153 4.12 -24.50 23.53
C LEU A 153 4.31 -23.32 24.48
N GLU A 154 3.86 -22.11 24.12
CA GLU A 154 3.98 -20.91 24.96
C GLU A 154 2.87 -20.79 26.03
N ILE A 155 1.82 -21.62 25.97
CA ILE A 155 0.66 -21.58 26.88
C ILE A 155 0.77 -22.63 28.01
N ASN A 156 1.73 -23.56 27.94
CA ASN A 156 2.05 -24.54 29.01
C ASN A 156 3.31 -24.13 29.78
#